data_AF-A0A847JY56-F1
#
_entry.id   AF-A0A847JY56-F1
#
_cell.length_a   1.000
_cell.length_b   1.000
_cell.length_c   1.000
_cell.angle_alpha   90.00
_cell.angle_beta   90.00
_cell.angle_gamma   90.00
#
_symmetry.space_group_name_H-M   'P 1'
#
loop_
_entity.id
_entity.type
_entity.pdbx_description
1 polymer ?
#
loop_
_entity_poly.entity_id
_entity_poly.type
_entity_poly.pdbx_seq_one_letter_code
_entity_poly.pdbx_strand_id
1 'polypeptide(L)'
;MSTASMPAPFGAFTADYAVAGRLARDLRAACEGLSAAEWGRLMARSAAASAKTTARTRWSVLRRAGAGATDAIRHVAAVGPRQAASDAWTTTVDAFTALPSRARKAFDQFRSMTRGRQVDEVIQMLLTWLVFYAAAGGSDLEGGLPDLDLMTGIGNHRTVFTHSVLLGIETEFAMRFGLHSLDSLIQRMPADRHPVWDRVHTALSRYGERTITGVWLGIGAHLIKDAGLLHLGATKPVVGMPVPMPMEAHQVFLASNGVAAAAMAGSGKAQDTSKR
;
A
#
# COMPACT_ATOMS: atom_id res chain seq x y z
N MET A 1 31.36 6.20 43.64
CA MET A 1 30.82 5.76 42.34
C MET A 1 29.38 5.34 42.56
N SER A 2 28.43 6.13 42.08
CA SER A 2 27.00 5.85 42.20
C SER A 2 26.59 4.87 41.10
N THR A 3 26.16 3.67 41.47
CA THR A 3 25.59 2.69 40.54
C THR A 3 24.18 3.15 40.16
N ALA A 4 24.07 3.82 39.03
CA ALA A 4 22.78 4.14 38.44
C ALA A 4 22.02 2.84 38.18
N SER A 5 20.88 2.66 38.85
CA SER A 5 19.96 1.55 38.60
C SER A 5 19.43 1.68 37.17
N MET A 6 19.73 0.69 36.32
CA MET A 6 19.11 0.58 35.01
C MET A 6 17.58 0.53 35.18
N PRO A 7 16.80 1.30 34.40
CA PRO A 7 15.36 1.21 34.42
C PRO A 7 14.93 -0.22 34.08
N ALA A 8 13.94 -0.74 34.81
CA ALA A 8 13.42 -2.08 34.59
C ALA A 8 13.05 -2.28 33.10
N PRO A 9 13.40 -3.42 32.49
CA PRO A 9 13.00 -3.71 31.12
C PRO A 9 11.49 -3.57 31.01
N PHE A 10 11.01 -3.04 29.87
CA PHE A 10 9.59 -2.90 29.53
C PHE A 10 8.81 -4.08 30.12
N GLY A 11 7.86 -3.75 31.01
CA GLY A 11 7.23 -4.71 31.91
C GLY A 11 6.84 -6.01 31.20
N ALA A 12 7.18 -7.14 31.83
CA ALA A 12 6.93 -8.46 31.27
C ALA A 12 5.45 -8.56 30.83
N PHE A 13 5.24 -8.72 29.52
CA PHE A 13 3.91 -8.95 28.98
C PHE A 13 3.43 -10.32 29.46
N THR A 14 2.47 -10.34 30.38
CA THR A 14 1.74 -11.54 30.75
C THR A 14 0.53 -11.67 29.84
N ALA A 15 0.53 -12.67 28.97
CA ALA A 15 -0.61 -12.95 28.11
C ALA A 15 -1.85 -13.25 28.96
N ASP A 16 -2.94 -12.52 28.72
CA ASP A 16 -4.24 -12.83 29.31
C ASP A 16 -4.91 -13.92 28.47
N TYR A 17 -4.74 -15.17 28.91
CA TYR A 17 -5.34 -16.34 28.27
C TYR A 17 -6.88 -16.32 28.29
N ALA A 18 -7.51 -15.61 29.24
CA ALA A 18 -8.96 -15.48 29.27
C ALA A 18 -9.44 -14.57 28.13
N VAL A 19 -8.72 -13.46 27.88
CA VAL A 19 -8.98 -12.62 26.71
C VAL A 19 -8.75 -13.41 25.43
N ALA A 20 -7.61 -14.09 25.29
CA ALA A 20 -7.32 -14.89 24.09
C ALA A 20 -8.38 -15.98 23.85
N GLY A 21 -8.80 -16.69 24.90
CA GLY A 21 -9.85 -17.70 24.84
C GLY A 21 -11.19 -17.11 24.40
N ARG A 22 -11.53 -15.91 24.88
CA ARG A 22 -12.75 -15.20 24.47
C ARG A 22 -12.70 -14.79 23.00
N LEU A 23 -11.57 -14.27 22.51
CA LEU A 23 -11.39 -13.93 21.09
C LEU A 23 -11.52 -15.16 20.18
N ALA A 24 -10.90 -16.27 20.57
CA ALA A 24 -10.98 -17.53 19.83
C ALA A 24 -12.42 -18.07 19.79
N ARG A 25 -13.16 -17.97 20.90
CA ARG A 25 -14.57 -18.36 20.96
C ARG A 25 -15.43 -17.52 20.02
N ASP A 26 -15.28 -16.20 20.02
CA ASP A 26 -16.08 -15.32 19.16
C ASP A 26 -15.82 -15.63 17.67
N LEU A 27 -14.56 -15.84 17.28
CA LEU A 27 -14.20 -16.28 15.92
C LEU A 27 -14.77 -17.66 15.59
N ARG A 28 -14.69 -18.62 16.52
CA ARG A 28 -15.27 -19.95 16.33
C ARG A 28 -16.77 -19.85 16.10
N ALA A 29 -17.48 -19.09 16.92
CA ALA A 29 -18.92 -18.89 16.79
C ALA A 29 -19.30 -18.24 15.44
N ALA A 30 -18.49 -17.29 14.94
CA ALA A 30 -18.72 -16.69 13.63
C ALA A 30 -18.58 -17.69 12.47
N CYS A 31 -17.69 -18.67 12.63
CA CYS A 31 -17.39 -19.71 11.64
C CYS A 31 -18.28 -20.96 11.80
N GLU A 32 -18.78 -21.22 12.99
CA GLU A 32 -19.58 -22.39 13.33
C GLU A 32 -20.90 -22.39 12.55
N GLY A 33 -21.28 -23.57 12.05
CA GLY A 33 -22.47 -23.73 11.22
C GLY A 33 -22.36 -23.21 9.79
N LEU A 34 -21.22 -22.66 9.35
CA LEU A 34 -21.01 -22.33 7.93
C LEU A 34 -20.78 -23.61 7.11
N SER A 35 -21.72 -23.92 6.22
CA SER A 35 -21.51 -24.89 5.15
C SER A 35 -20.45 -24.39 4.15
N ALA A 36 -19.87 -25.32 3.39
CA ALA A 36 -18.92 -24.98 2.31
C ALA A 36 -19.52 -23.98 1.29
N ALA A 37 -20.82 -24.12 1.00
CA ALA A 37 -21.53 -23.20 0.11
C ALA A 37 -21.66 -21.79 0.69
N GLU A 38 -21.87 -21.67 2.01
CA GLU A 38 -21.92 -20.37 2.69
C GLU A 38 -20.55 -19.71 2.75
N TRP A 39 -19.50 -20.48 3.02
CA TRP A 39 -18.11 -20.02 2.91
C TRP A 39 -17.82 -19.48 1.51
N GLY A 40 -18.18 -20.24 0.46
CA GLY A 40 -18.03 -19.82 -0.93
C GLY A 40 -18.76 -18.51 -1.21
N ARG A 41 -20.01 -18.36 -0.74
CA ARG A 41 -20.77 -17.10 -0.89
C ARG A 41 -20.20 -15.93 -0.11
N LEU A 42 -19.63 -16.15 1.07
CA LEU A 42 -18.98 -15.10 1.85
C LEU A 42 -17.74 -14.61 1.11
N MET A 43 -16.85 -15.53 0.71
CA MET A 43 -15.63 -15.21 -0.02
C MET A 43 -15.92 -14.54 -1.35
N ALA A 44 -16.89 -15.04 -2.13
CA ALA A 44 -17.27 -14.43 -3.40
C ALA A 44 -17.79 -12.99 -3.23
N ARG A 45 -18.57 -12.72 -2.17
CA ARG A 45 -19.06 -11.37 -1.86
C ARG A 45 -17.92 -10.43 -1.46
N SER A 46 -17.02 -10.87 -0.57
CA SER A 46 -15.84 -10.10 -0.18
C SER A 46 -14.95 -9.80 -1.39
N ALA A 47 -14.73 -10.79 -2.26
CA ALA A 47 -13.93 -10.64 -3.47
C ALA A 47 -14.60 -9.65 -4.46
N ALA A 48 -15.90 -9.80 -4.70
CA ALA A 48 -16.64 -8.88 -5.57
C ALA A 48 -16.63 -7.44 -5.04
N ALA A 49 -16.80 -7.24 -3.72
CA ALA A 49 -16.72 -5.92 -3.10
C ALA A 49 -15.32 -5.30 -3.22
N SER A 50 -14.27 -6.11 -3.02
CA SER A 50 -12.87 -5.70 -3.15
C SER A 50 -12.53 -5.32 -4.59
N ALA A 51 -12.90 -6.15 -5.57
CA ALA A 51 -12.70 -5.89 -6.98
C ALA A 51 -13.44 -4.63 -7.42
N LYS A 52 -14.73 -4.48 -7.04
CA LYS A 52 -15.53 -3.29 -7.36
C LYS A 52 -14.90 -2.02 -6.79
N THR A 53 -14.42 -2.06 -5.55
CA THR A 53 -13.86 -0.88 -4.88
C THR A 53 -12.49 -0.52 -5.44
N THR A 54 -11.63 -1.51 -5.69
CA THR A 54 -10.32 -1.32 -6.35
C THR A 54 -10.51 -0.78 -7.76
N ALA A 55 -11.38 -1.40 -8.56
CA ALA A 55 -11.70 -0.91 -9.89
C ALA A 55 -12.25 0.51 -9.85
N ARG A 56 -13.23 0.82 -8.99
CA ARG A 56 -13.80 2.17 -8.89
C ARG A 56 -12.78 3.23 -8.51
N THR A 57 -11.90 2.94 -7.55
CA THR A 57 -10.90 3.91 -7.06
C THR A 57 -9.75 4.07 -8.04
N ARG A 58 -9.41 3.02 -8.80
CA ARG A 58 -8.24 3.01 -9.69
C ARG A 58 -8.57 3.15 -11.17
N TRP A 59 -9.82 2.99 -11.61
CA TRP A 59 -10.19 3.03 -13.04
C TRP A 59 -9.70 4.29 -13.76
N SER A 60 -9.91 5.47 -13.15
CA SER A 60 -9.47 6.73 -13.73
C SER A 60 -7.95 6.86 -13.81
N VAL A 61 -7.23 6.21 -12.89
CA VAL A 61 -5.76 6.18 -12.90
C VAL A 61 -5.25 5.11 -13.86
N LEU A 62 -5.84 3.92 -13.90
CA LEU A 62 -5.51 2.87 -14.85
C LEU A 62 -5.70 3.32 -16.30
N ARG A 63 -6.81 4.04 -16.58
CA ARG A 63 -7.03 4.63 -17.91
C ARG A 63 -5.95 5.67 -18.25
N ARG A 64 -5.56 6.50 -17.27
CA ARG A 64 -4.48 7.49 -17.44
C ARG A 64 -3.10 6.86 -17.54
N ALA A 65 -2.84 5.78 -16.81
CA ALA A 65 -1.59 5.03 -16.85
C ALA A 65 -1.45 4.26 -18.16
N GLY A 66 -2.53 3.66 -18.67
CA GLY A 66 -2.56 3.05 -19.99
C GLY A 66 -2.31 4.07 -21.11
N ALA A 67 -2.98 5.23 -21.05
CA ALA A 67 -2.70 6.35 -21.96
C ALA A 67 -1.24 6.83 -21.83
N GLY A 68 -0.76 7.00 -20.60
CA GLY A 68 0.61 7.42 -20.31
C GLY A 68 1.67 6.41 -20.79
N ALA A 69 1.40 5.11 -20.70
CA ALA A 69 2.29 4.07 -21.24
C ALA A 69 2.33 4.11 -22.77
N THR A 70 1.18 4.28 -23.43
CA THR A 70 1.15 4.48 -24.89
C THR A 70 1.84 5.77 -25.30
N ASP A 71 1.68 6.84 -24.52
CA ASP A 71 2.33 8.12 -24.78
C ASP A 71 3.83 8.03 -24.53
N ALA A 72 4.28 7.29 -23.51
CA ALA A 72 5.70 7.02 -23.27
C ALA A 72 6.33 6.21 -24.43
N ILE A 73 5.65 5.18 -24.93
CA ILE A 73 6.12 4.41 -26.10
C ILE A 73 6.20 5.31 -27.34
N ARG A 74 5.17 6.11 -27.60
CA ARG A 74 5.17 7.06 -28.72
C ARG A 74 6.25 8.13 -28.55
N HIS A 75 6.46 8.62 -27.34
CA HIS A 75 7.48 9.61 -27.02
C HIS A 75 8.88 9.05 -27.27
N VAL A 76 9.18 7.84 -26.76
CA VAL A 76 10.44 7.13 -27.05
C VAL A 76 10.61 6.92 -28.55
N ALA A 77 9.55 6.55 -29.28
CA ALA A 77 9.61 6.40 -30.73
C ALA A 77 9.86 7.73 -31.47
N ALA A 78 9.37 8.85 -30.93
CA ALA A 78 9.47 10.18 -31.54
C ALA A 78 10.82 10.87 -31.27
N VAL A 79 11.28 10.85 -30.01
CA VAL A 79 12.48 11.61 -29.58
C VAL A 79 13.69 10.74 -29.28
N GLY A 80 13.53 9.42 -29.35
CA GLY A 80 14.54 8.44 -28.97
C GLY A 80 14.62 8.22 -27.45
N PRO A 81 15.21 7.09 -27.02
CA PRO A 81 15.20 6.67 -25.62
C PRO A 81 15.97 7.63 -24.69
N ARG A 82 17.07 8.23 -25.16
CA ARG A 82 17.88 9.18 -24.38
C ARG A 82 17.10 10.45 -24.02
N GLN A 83 16.44 11.05 -25.01
CA GLN A 83 15.66 12.27 -24.76
C GLN A 83 14.42 11.97 -23.91
N ALA A 84 13.73 10.85 -24.16
CA ALA A 84 12.61 10.43 -23.34
C ALA A 84 13.00 10.20 -21.87
N ALA A 85 14.18 9.63 -21.60
CA ALA A 85 14.70 9.49 -20.25
C ALA A 85 15.01 10.86 -19.60
N SER A 86 15.58 11.80 -20.36
CA SER A 86 15.82 13.18 -19.90
C SER A 86 14.54 13.93 -19.56
N ASP A 87 13.49 13.75 -20.35
CA ASP A 87 12.19 14.41 -20.12
C ASP A 87 11.49 13.81 -18.88
N ALA A 88 11.57 12.49 -18.71
CA ALA A 88 11.09 11.79 -17.51
C ALA A 88 11.85 12.24 -16.25
N TRP A 89 13.17 12.45 -16.37
CA TRP A 89 14.00 13.03 -15.30
C TRP A 89 13.52 14.43 -14.92
N THR A 90 13.35 15.31 -15.91
CA THR A 90 12.90 16.69 -15.68
C THR A 90 11.55 16.73 -14.97
N THR A 91 10.58 15.92 -15.44
CA THR A 91 9.25 15.79 -14.82
C THR A 91 9.34 15.32 -13.37
N THR A 92 10.26 14.38 -13.10
CA THR A 92 10.50 13.85 -11.76
C THR A 92 11.09 14.94 -10.85
N VAL A 93 12.11 15.66 -11.31
CA VAL A 93 12.71 16.80 -10.59
C VAL A 93 11.67 17.87 -10.30
N ASP A 94 10.82 18.24 -11.26
CA ASP A 94 9.75 19.21 -11.07
C ASP A 94 8.73 18.78 -10.00
N ALA A 95 8.42 17.49 -9.95
CA ALA A 95 7.56 16.94 -8.89
C ALA A 95 8.22 17.07 -7.50
N PHE A 96 9.54 16.85 -7.40
CA PHE A 96 10.31 17.01 -6.17
C PHE A 96 10.43 18.48 -5.75
N THR A 97 10.72 19.39 -6.68
CA THR A 97 10.82 20.83 -6.37
C THR A 97 9.49 21.44 -5.94
N ALA A 98 8.35 20.84 -6.34
CA ALA A 98 7.02 21.22 -5.87
C ALA A 98 6.66 20.69 -4.46
N LEU A 99 7.45 19.81 -3.85
CA LEU A 99 7.14 19.23 -2.54
C LEU A 99 7.04 20.27 -1.41
N PRO A 100 7.95 21.25 -1.28
CA PRO A 100 7.90 22.20 -0.17
C PRO A 100 6.59 23.01 -0.13
N SER A 101 6.09 23.45 -1.28
CA SER A 101 4.83 24.21 -1.35
C SER A 101 3.61 23.35 -1.02
N ARG A 102 3.60 22.09 -1.46
CA ARG A 102 2.56 21.10 -1.10
C ARG A 102 2.59 20.77 0.39
N ALA A 103 3.78 20.58 0.96
CA ALA A 103 3.97 20.33 2.38
C ALA A 103 3.48 21.51 3.23
N ARG A 104 3.81 22.74 2.83
CA ARG A 104 3.32 23.95 3.50
C ARG A 104 1.81 24.03 3.47
N LYS A 105 1.18 23.82 2.31
CA LYS A 105 -0.28 23.79 2.18
C LYS A 105 -0.93 22.73 3.08
N ALA A 106 -0.36 21.52 3.13
CA ALA A 106 -0.85 20.45 4.00
C ALA A 106 -0.72 20.81 5.49
N PHE A 107 0.38 21.47 5.87
CA PHE A 107 0.59 21.93 7.24
C PHE A 107 -0.38 23.05 7.63
N ASP A 108 -0.61 24.03 6.75
CA ASP A 108 -1.58 25.10 6.99
C ASP A 108 -3.00 24.53 7.14
N GLN A 109 -3.37 23.54 6.31
CA GLN A 109 -4.61 22.80 6.46
C GLN A 109 -4.68 22.09 7.81
N PHE A 110 -3.65 21.36 8.20
CA PHE A 110 -3.58 20.68 9.50
C PHE A 110 -3.76 21.63 10.69
N ARG A 111 -3.16 22.83 10.62
CA ARG A 111 -3.30 23.85 11.67
C ARG A 111 -4.71 24.39 11.82
N SER A 112 -5.49 24.42 10.74
CA SER A 112 -6.89 24.85 10.75
C SER A 112 -7.87 23.80 11.27
N MET A 113 -7.43 22.57 11.52
CA MET A 113 -8.29 21.48 12.00
C MET A 113 -8.56 21.56 13.51
N THR A 114 -9.67 20.96 13.96
CA THR A 114 -9.94 20.75 15.39
C THR A 114 -8.91 19.82 16.02
N ARG A 115 -8.73 19.89 17.35
CA ARG A 115 -7.72 19.08 18.05
C ARG A 115 -7.92 17.58 17.86
N GLY A 116 -9.16 17.10 17.93
CA GLY A 116 -9.48 15.69 17.68
C GLY A 116 -9.08 15.26 16.27
N ARG A 117 -9.36 16.10 15.27
CA ARG A 117 -9.00 15.81 13.89
C ARG A 117 -7.48 15.84 13.65
N GLN A 118 -6.76 16.74 14.30
CA GLN A 118 -5.29 16.75 14.27
C GLN A 118 -4.71 15.43 14.78
N VAL A 119 -5.23 14.91 15.90
CA VAL A 119 -4.79 13.61 16.43
C VAL A 119 -5.02 12.50 15.39
N ASP A 120 -6.18 12.49 14.74
CA ASP A 120 -6.49 11.50 13.71
C ASP A 120 -5.60 11.59 12.48
N GLU A 121 -5.26 12.81 12.02
CA GLU A 121 -4.35 13.00 10.89
C GLU A 121 -2.92 12.59 11.26
N VAL A 122 -2.46 12.85 12.49
CA VAL A 122 -1.15 12.38 12.96
C VAL A 122 -1.10 10.85 12.99
N ILE A 123 -2.13 10.19 13.52
CA ILE A 123 -2.22 8.72 13.52
C ILE A 123 -2.19 8.19 12.09
N GLN A 124 -3.00 8.76 11.19
CA GLN A 124 -3.04 8.37 9.78
C GLN A 124 -1.69 8.56 9.10
N MET A 125 -1.01 9.68 9.36
CA MET A 125 0.30 9.98 8.80
C MET A 125 1.35 8.98 9.28
N LEU A 126 1.38 8.67 10.58
CA LEU A 126 2.29 7.67 11.15
C LEU A 126 2.03 6.28 10.58
N LEU A 127 0.76 5.86 10.51
CA LEU A 127 0.39 4.58 9.89
C LEU A 127 0.80 4.52 8.42
N THR A 128 0.54 5.58 7.66
CA THR A 128 0.94 5.70 6.25
C THR A 128 2.45 5.56 6.11
N TRP A 129 3.22 6.23 6.98
CA TRP A 129 4.69 6.17 6.97
C TRP A 129 5.24 4.79 7.35
N LEU A 130 4.69 4.14 8.37
CA LEU A 130 5.12 2.80 8.78
C LEU A 130 4.85 1.77 7.68
N VAL A 131 3.66 1.84 7.07
CA VAL A 131 3.27 0.94 5.97
C VAL A 131 4.07 1.24 4.71
N PHE A 132 4.31 2.51 4.40
CA PHE A 132 5.23 2.94 3.35
C PHE A 132 6.61 2.32 3.56
N TYR A 133 7.19 2.50 4.74
CA TYR A 133 8.53 2.02 5.07
C TYR A 133 8.61 0.49 4.94
N ALA A 134 7.64 -0.24 5.49
CA ALA A 134 7.56 -1.69 5.36
C ALA A 134 7.39 -2.13 3.89
N ALA A 135 6.48 -1.49 3.15
CA ALA A 135 6.21 -1.85 1.77
C ALA A 135 7.37 -1.52 0.82
N ALA A 136 8.14 -0.47 1.13
CA ALA A 136 9.28 -0.06 0.32
C ALA A 136 10.53 -0.92 0.57
N GLY A 137 10.64 -1.60 1.72
CA GLY A 137 11.86 -2.33 2.11
C GLY A 137 12.77 -1.54 3.05
N GLY A 138 12.19 -0.70 3.90
CA GLY A 138 12.95 0.03 4.91
C GLY A 138 13.77 1.20 4.37
N SER A 139 14.96 1.41 4.94
CA SER A 139 15.77 2.62 4.68
C SER A 139 16.54 2.60 3.37
N ASP A 140 16.88 1.42 2.88
CA ASP A 140 17.56 1.19 1.60
C ASP A 140 16.58 0.82 0.47
N LEU A 141 15.30 0.64 0.82
CA LEU A 141 14.24 0.25 -0.10
C LEU A 141 14.52 -1.13 -0.73
N GLU A 142 15.07 -2.06 0.06
CA GLU A 142 15.37 -3.45 -0.31
C GLU A 142 14.55 -4.42 0.56
N GLY A 143 14.10 -5.54 0.00
CA GLY A 143 13.29 -6.52 0.74
C GLY A 143 11.84 -6.07 1.00
N GLY A 144 11.37 -5.06 0.26
CA GLY A 144 9.99 -4.57 0.30
C GLY A 144 8.98 -5.55 -0.33
N LEU A 145 7.72 -5.11 -0.50
CA LEU A 145 6.70 -5.93 -1.16
C LEU A 145 7.13 -6.46 -2.54
N PRO A 146 7.80 -5.67 -3.41
CA PRO A 146 8.28 -6.17 -4.69
C PRO A 146 9.25 -7.35 -4.58
N ASP A 147 10.04 -7.39 -3.51
CA ASP A 147 11.11 -8.37 -3.29
C ASP A 147 10.66 -9.63 -2.54
N LEU A 148 9.36 -9.73 -2.19
CA LEU A 148 8.82 -10.95 -1.57
C LEU A 148 8.95 -12.18 -2.48
N ASP A 149 9.17 -12.00 -3.78
CA ASP A 149 9.53 -13.08 -4.70
C ASP A 149 10.84 -13.79 -4.31
N LEU A 150 11.83 -13.05 -3.80
CA LEU A 150 13.08 -13.61 -3.27
C LEU A 150 12.84 -14.47 -2.03
N MET A 151 12.00 -13.99 -1.11
CA MET A 151 11.72 -14.69 0.15
C MET A 151 10.85 -15.94 -0.05
N THR A 152 10.03 -15.96 -1.10
CA THR A 152 9.16 -17.10 -1.42
C THR A 152 9.82 -18.13 -2.33
N GLY A 153 11.10 -17.93 -2.69
CA GLY A 153 11.89 -18.88 -3.49
C GLY A 153 11.47 -18.93 -4.96
N ILE A 154 10.74 -17.92 -5.45
CA ILE A 154 10.41 -17.77 -6.86
C ILE A 154 11.71 -17.27 -7.52
N GLY A 155 12.51 -18.19 -8.07
CA GLY A 155 13.85 -17.91 -8.63
C GLY A 155 13.89 -16.91 -9.80
N ASN A 156 12.76 -16.32 -10.16
CA ASN A 156 12.60 -15.23 -11.11
C ASN A 156 12.30 -13.94 -10.34
N HIS A 157 13.33 -13.35 -9.73
CA HIS A 157 13.21 -12.02 -9.13
C HIS A 157 12.91 -10.96 -10.19
N ARG A 158 12.08 -9.96 -9.87
CA ARG A 158 11.71 -8.84 -10.77
C ARG A 158 10.85 -9.29 -11.95
N THR A 159 9.77 -10.02 -11.66
CA THR A 159 8.75 -10.31 -12.68
C THR A 159 7.86 -9.09 -12.94
N VAL A 160 7.12 -9.12 -14.04
CA VAL A 160 6.05 -8.14 -14.29
C VAL A 160 5.00 -8.13 -13.17
N PHE A 161 4.76 -9.25 -12.50
CA PHE A 161 3.76 -9.32 -11.42
C PHE A 161 4.25 -8.68 -10.13
N THR A 162 5.54 -8.83 -9.80
CA THR A 162 6.11 -8.30 -8.56
C THR A 162 6.65 -6.88 -8.71
N HIS A 163 7.09 -6.48 -9.90
CA HIS A 163 7.73 -5.19 -10.15
C HIS A 163 6.93 -4.30 -11.11
N SER A 164 5.63 -4.22 -10.89
CA SER A 164 4.74 -3.30 -11.62
C SER A 164 3.57 -2.84 -10.75
N VAL A 165 2.69 -2.01 -11.33
CA VAL A 165 1.43 -1.62 -10.70
C VAL A 165 0.49 -2.80 -10.42
N LEU A 166 0.71 -3.98 -11.02
CA LEU A 166 -0.08 -5.18 -10.75
C LEU A 166 0.07 -5.63 -9.30
N LEU A 167 1.28 -5.62 -8.74
CA LEU A 167 1.50 -5.92 -7.32
C LEU A 167 0.65 -5.01 -6.42
N GLY A 168 0.58 -3.72 -6.74
CA GLY A 168 -0.23 -2.77 -5.99
C GLY A 168 -1.73 -3.07 -6.08
N ILE A 169 -2.22 -3.46 -7.26
CA ILE A 169 -3.62 -3.89 -7.46
C ILE A 169 -3.91 -5.15 -6.65
N GLU A 170 -3.04 -6.15 -6.72
CA GLU A 170 -3.19 -7.43 -6.02
C GLU A 170 -3.16 -7.22 -4.51
N THR A 171 -2.21 -6.41 -4.02
CA THR A 171 -2.08 -6.09 -2.59
C THR A 171 -3.28 -5.30 -2.10
N GLU A 172 -3.73 -4.27 -2.84
CA GLU A 172 -4.93 -3.51 -2.49
C GLU A 172 -6.17 -4.42 -2.46
N PHE A 173 -6.32 -5.29 -3.46
CA PHE A 173 -7.40 -6.27 -3.51
C PHE A 173 -7.36 -7.19 -2.29
N ALA A 174 -6.21 -7.77 -1.95
CA ALA A 174 -6.04 -8.67 -0.82
C ALA A 174 -6.35 -7.99 0.52
N MET A 175 -5.89 -6.74 0.71
CA MET A 175 -6.20 -5.95 1.89
C MET A 175 -7.71 -5.68 2.01
N ARG A 176 -8.35 -5.21 0.94
CA ARG A 176 -9.80 -4.96 0.91
C ARG A 176 -10.59 -6.25 1.13
N PHE A 177 -10.10 -7.36 0.60
CA PHE A 177 -10.72 -8.67 0.77
C PHE A 177 -10.68 -9.09 2.23
N GLY A 178 -9.52 -8.95 2.89
CA GLY A 178 -9.39 -9.19 4.34
C GLY A 178 -10.35 -8.32 5.15
N LEU A 179 -10.48 -7.03 4.81
CA LEU A 179 -11.42 -6.11 5.47
C LEU A 179 -12.88 -6.55 5.33
N HIS A 180 -13.33 -6.86 4.12
CA HIS A 180 -14.71 -7.29 3.87
C HIS A 180 -15.01 -8.67 4.48
N SER A 181 -14.04 -9.57 4.47
CA SER A 181 -14.16 -10.87 5.13
C SER A 181 -14.23 -10.73 6.65
N LEU A 182 -13.43 -9.86 7.25
CA LEU A 182 -13.49 -9.58 8.69
C LEU A 182 -14.81 -8.93 9.09
N ASP A 183 -15.29 -7.93 8.36
CA ASP A 183 -16.60 -7.31 8.59
C ASP A 183 -17.73 -8.35 8.55
N SER A 184 -17.71 -9.24 7.54
CA SER A 184 -18.68 -10.33 7.42
C SER A 184 -18.62 -11.32 8.59
N LEU A 185 -17.42 -11.60 9.13
CA LEU A 185 -17.25 -12.47 10.30
C LEU A 185 -17.73 -11.78 11.59
N ILE A 186 -17.41 -10.50 11.79
CA ILE A 186 -17.85 -9.73 12.96
C ILE A 186 -19.37 -9.64 13.03
N GLN A 187 -20.05 -9.47 11.88
CA GLN A 187 -21.51 -9.47 11.82
C GLN A 187 -22.16 -10.81 12.23
N ARG A 188 -21.40 -11.91 12.20
CA ARG A 188 -21.86 -13.24 12.62
C ARG A 188 -21.49 -13.59 14.07
N MET A 189 -20.65 -12.79 14.71
CA MET A 189 -20.26 -13.03 16.10
C MET A 189 -21.45 -12.84 17.06
N PRO A 190 -21.43 -13.48 18.24
CA PRO A 190 -22.42 -13.27 19.28
C PRO A 190 -22.60 -11.78 19.65
N ALA A 191 -23.79 -11.42 20.14
CA ALA A 191 -24.06 -10.06 20.61
C ALA A 191 -23.16 -9.66 21.79
N ASP A 192 -22.76 -10.64 22.61
CA ASP A 192 -21.82 -10.48 23.73
C ASP A 192 -20.36 -10.71 23.32
N ARG A 193 -19.98 -10.46 22.07
CA ARG A 193 -18.58 -10.55 21.60
C ARG A 193 -17.64 -9.59 22.35
N HIS A 194 -16.34 -9.85 22.29
CA HIS A 194 -15.33 -8.99 22.89
C HIS A 194 -15.29 -7.60 22.22
N PRO A 195 -15.27 -6.49 22.98
CA PRO A 195 -15.26 -5.13 22.41
C PRO A 195 -14.06 -4.80 21.51
N VAL A 196 -12.99 -5.60 21.58
CA VAL A 196 -11.82 -5.42 20.71
C VAL A 196 -12.18 -5.61 19.23
N TRP A 197 -13.15 -6.46 18.91
CA TRP A 197 -13.58 -6.68 17.52
C TRP A 197 -14.16 -5.41 16.92
N ASP A 198 -15.01 -4.70 17.68
CA ASP A 198 -15.58 -3.44 17.23
C ASP A 198 -14.52 -2.34 17.11
N ARG A 199 -13.53 -2.33 18.02
CA ARG A 199 -12.39 -1.40 17.95
C ARG A 199 -11.50 -1.68 16.73
N VAL A 200 -11.18 -2.94 16.46
CA VAL A 200 -10.41 -3.37 15.30
C VAL A 200 -11.16 -3.00 14.02
N HIS A 201 -12.45 -3.34 13.93
CA HIS A 201 -13.28 -2.99 12.78
C HIS A 201 -13.31 -1.47 12.55
N THR A 202 -13.56 -0.70 13.60
CA THR A 202 -13.58 0.77 13.53
C THR A 202 -12.23 1.32 13.08
N ALA A 203 -11.13 0.84 13.64
CA ALA A 203 -9.78 1.28 13.27
C ALA A 203 -9.47 0.96 11.80
N LEU A 204 -9.80 -0.25 11.36
CA LEU A 204 -9.57 -0.70 9.99
C LEU A 204 -10.45 0.06 8.97
N SER A 205 -11.72 0.30 9.26
CA SER A 205 -12.58 1.13 8.40
C SER A 205 -12.11 2.58 8.33
N ARG A 206 -11.58 3.10 9.44
CA ARG A 206 -11.13 4.48 9.55
C ARG A 206 -9.78 4.74 8.89
N TYR A 207 -8.84 3.82 9.03
CA TYR A 207 -7.46 4.01 8.61
C TYR A 207 -7.07 3.18 7.38
N GLY A 208 -7.89 2.21 6.95
CA GLY A 208 -7.58 1.28 5.87
C GLY A 208 -7.22 1.93 4.53
N GLU A 209 -7.92 3.00 4.12
CA GLU A 209 -7.56 3.71 2.88
C GLU A 209 -6.18 4.37 2.96
N ARG A 210 -5.80 4.91 4.13
CA ARG A 210 -4.48 5.50 4.34
C ARG A 210 -3.38 4.45 4.39
N THR A 211 -3.66 3.29 4.98
CA THR A 211 -2.79 2.12 4.92
C THR A 211 -2.54 1.71 3.46
N ILE A 212 -3.61 1.62 2.65
CA ILE A 212 -3.49 1.34 1.20
C ILE A 212 -2.67 2.42 0.49
N THR A 213 -2.87 3.71 0.80
CA THR A 213 -2.01 4.79 0.30
C THR A 213 -0.54 4.57 0.64
N GLY A 214 -0.23 4.17 1.89
CA GLY A 214 1.13 3.84 2.31
C GLY A 214 1.76 2.72 1.48
N VAL A 215 1.00 1.64 1.23
CA VAL A 215 1.43 0.52 0.37
C VAL A 215 1.79 1.01 -1.03
N TRP A 216 0.91 1.78 -1.66
CA TRP A 216 1.13 2.30 -3.02
C TRP A 216 2.34 3.22 -3.11
N LEU A 217 2.53 4.10 -2.12
CA LEU A 217 3.72 4.95 -2.04
C LEU A 217 4.98 4.10 -1.87
N GLY A 218 4.93 3.05 -1.04
CA GLY A 218 6.09 2.19 -0.77
C GLY A 218 6.51 1.41 -2.00
N ILE A 219 5.55 0.77 -2.69
CA ILE A 219 5.77 0.12 -3.99
C ILE A 219 6.33 1.14 -4.99
N GLY A 220 5.75 2.35 -5.07
CA GLY A 220 6.23 3.39 -5.97
C GLY A 220 7.69 3.78 -5.74
N ALA A 221 8.06 4.03 -4.48
CA ALA A 221 9.44 4.36 -4.10
C ALA A 221 10.42 3.22 -4.41
N HIS A 222 10.04 1.98 -4.11
CA HIS A 222 10.84 0.80 -4.39
C HIS A 222 11.14 0.68 -5.89
N LEU A 223 10.11 0.75 -6.75
CA LEU A 223 10.27 0.65 -8.21
C LEU A 223 11.09 1.80 -8.80
N ILE A 224 10.95 3.03 -8.27
CA ILE A 224 11.76 4.18 -8.68
C ILE A 224 13.24 3.96 -8.34
N LYS A 225 13.54 3.43 -7.15
CA LYS A 225 14.91 3.10 -6.76
C LYS A 225 15.47 1.99 -7.65
N ASP A 226 14.67 0.96 -7.94
CA ASP A 226 15.08 -0.16 -8.80
C ASP A 226 15.26 0.22 -10.28
N ALA A 227 14.61 1.30 -10.72
CA ALA A 227 14.84 1.90 -12.02
C ALA A 227 16.25 2.51 -12.17
N GLY A 228 17.00 2.70 -11.08
CA GLY A 228 18.38 3.19 -11.11
C GLY A 228 18.57 4.63 -11.61
N LEU A 229 17.49 5.33 -11.96
CA LEU A 229 17.55 6.68 -12.56
C LEU A 229 18.02 7.76 -11.58
N LEU A 230 17.92 7.52 -10.26
CA LEU A 230 18.34 8.45 -9.21
C LEU A 230 19.71 8.09 -8.61
N HIS A 231 20.46 7.13 -9.19
CA HIS A 231 21.66 6.54 -8.58
C HIS A 231 21.41 5.92 -7.19
N LEU A 232 20.15 5.63 -6.85
CA LEU A 232 19.74 5.00 -5.60
C LEU A 232 19.90 3.46 -5.64
N GLY A 233 20.27 2.90 -6.79
CA GLY A 233 20.44 1.47 -7.00
C GLY A 233 20.87 1.16 -8.44
N ALA A 234 21.27 -0.09 -8.68
CA ALA A 234 21.55 -0.60 -10.01
C ALA A 234 20.32 -1.29 -10.60
N THR A 235 19.97 -0.96 -11.84
CA THR A 235 18.86 -1.61 -12.54
C THR A 235 19.26 -3.03 -12.93
N LYS A 236 18.32 -3.97 -12.71
CA LYS A 236 18.37 -5.31 -13.29
C LYS A 236 17.19 -5.49 -14.25
N PRO A 237 17.31 -6.35 -15.26
CA PRO A 237 16.22 -6.60 -16.19
C PRO A 237 14.99 -7.17 -15.47
N VAL A 238 13.81 -6.72 -15.91
CA VAL A 238 12.53 -7.33 -15.54
C VAL A 238 12.35 -8.61 -16.36
N VAL A 239 12.09 -9.73 -15.69
CA VAL A 239 11.93 -11.04 -16.34
C VAL A 239 10.47 -11.31 -16.71
N GLY A 240 10.25 -12.15 -17.72
CA GLY A 240 8.91 -12.51 -18.20
C GLY A 240 8.27 -11.48 -19.14
N MET A 241 9.07 -10.57 -19.72
CA MET A 241 8.60 -9.64 -20.73
C MET A 241 8.31 -10.37 -22.06
N PRO A 242 7.22 -10.03 -22.77
CA PRO A 242 6.82 -10.73 -24.00
C PRO A 242 7.74 -10.44 -25.19
N VAL A 243 8.59 -9.42 -25.09
CA VAL A 243 9.58 -9.03 -26.09
C VAL A 243 10.92 -8.73 -25.42
N PRO A 244 12.06 -9.06 -26.04
CA PRO A 244 13.37 -8.63 -25.57
C PRO A 244 13.47 -7.10 -25.54
N MET A 245 14.06 -6.54 -24.50
CA MET A 245 14.20 -5.10 -24.32
C MET A 245 15.63 -4.72 -23.91
N PRO A 246 16.16 -3.57 -24.36
CA PRO A 246 17.42 -3.03 -23.85
C PRO A 246 17.26 -2.57 -22.38
N MET A 247 18.37 -2.41 -21.65
CA MET A 247 18.34 -2.05 -20.23
C MET A 247 17.60 -0.73 -19.98
N GLU A 248 17.76 0.25 -20.86
CA GLU A 248 17.10 1.55 -20.78
C GLU A 248 15.57 1.41 -20.81
N ALA A 249 15.05 0.44 -21.57
CA ALA A 249 13.62 0.16 -21.59
C ALA A 249 13.13 -0.49 -20.28
N HIS A 250 13.95 -1.32 -19.61
CA HIS A 250 13.64 -1.81 -18.27
C HIS A 250 13.65 -0.70 -17.22
N GLN A 251 14.60 0.23 -17.30
CA GLN A 251 14.65 1.42 -16.43
C GLN A 251 13.39 2.28 -16.58
N VAL A 252 13.00 2.59 -17.82
CA VAL A 252 11.79 3.35 -18.10
C VAL A 252 10.54 2.60 -17.62
N PHE A 253 10.49 1.28 -17.81
CA PHE A 253 9.37 0.46 -17.33
C PHE A 253 9.20 0.55 -15.81
N LEU A 254 10.28 0.34 -15.05
CA LEU A 254 10.27 0.40 -13.59
C LEU A 254 9.91 1.81 -13.10
N ALA A 255 10.55 2.84 -13.66
CA ALA A 255 10.28 4.23 -13.30
C ALA A 255 8.82 4.63 -13.56
N SER A 256 8.29 4.28 -14.74
CA SER A 256 6.92 4.58 -15.12
C SER A 256 5.91 3.87 -14.21
N ASN A 257 6.16 2.61 -13.86
CA ASN A 257 5.32 1.88 -12.90
C ASN A 257 5.42 2.48 -11.50
N GLY A 258 6.61 2.90 -11.06
CA GLY A 258 6.80 3.55 -9.75
C GLY A 258 6.07 4.88 -9.65
N VAL A 259 6.16 5.72 -10.69
CA VAL A 259 5.39 6.98 -10.79
C VAL A 259 3.88 6.70 -10.83
N ALA A 260 3.44 5.71 -11.62
CA ALA A 260 2.04 5.32 -11.68
C ALA A 260 1.52 4.82 -10.33
N ALA A 261 2.31 4.03 -9.60
CA ALA A 261 1.98 3.54 -8.26
C ALA A 261 1.83 4.71 -7.26
N ALA A 262 2.77 5.66 -7.26
CA ALA A 262 2.67 6.87 -6.43
C ALA A 262 1.45 7.72 -6.81
N ALA A 263 1.12 7.83 -8.10
CA ALA A 263 -0.10 8.52 -8.56
C ALA A 263 -1.39 7.80 -8.12
N MET A 264 -1.39 6.47 -8.08
CA MET A 264 -2.49 5.68 -7.53
C MET A 264 -2.67 5.92 -6.03
N ALA A 265 -1.60 6.16 -5.27
CA ALA A 265 -1.71 6.51 -3.86
C ALA A 265 -2.55 7.78 -3.62
N GLY A 266 -2.45 8.76 -4.54
CA GLY A 266 -3.17 10.04 -4.47
C GLY A 266 -4.61 10.04 -4.98
N SER A 267 -5.09 8.94 -5.58
CA SER A 267 -6.46 8.86 -6.13
C SER A 267 -7.49 8.28 -5.17
N GLY A 268 -7.07 7.87 -3.97
CA GLY A 268 -7.99 7.47 -2.90
C GLY A 268 -8.90 8.66 -2.56
N LYS A 269 -10.22 8.42 -2.48
CA LYS A 269 -11.13 9.47 -2.01
C LYS A 269 -10.65 9.93 -0.64
N ALA A 270 -10.34 11.22 -0.50
CA ALA A 270 -10.40 11.86 0.81
C ALA A 270 -11.78 11.53 1.36
N GLN A 271 -11.87 10.74 2.44
CA GLN A 271 -13.13 10.53 3.11
C GLN A 271 -13.61 11.91 3.53
N ASP A 272 -14.73 12.35 2.94
CA ASP A 272 -15.45 13.52 3.42
C ASP A 272 -16.03 13.14 4.79
N THR A 273 -15.24 13.41 5.83
CA THR A 273 -15.64 13.20 7.22
C THR A 273 -16.29 14.45 7.80
N SER A 274 -16.72 15.43 6.98
CA SER A 274 -17.41 16.64 7.45
C SER A 274 -18.79 16.37 8.09
N LYS A 275 -19.22 15.10 8.16
CA LYS A 275 -20.48 14.66 8.77
C LYS A 275 -20.34 13.88 10.07
N ARG A 276 -19.29 14.07 10.86
CA ARG A 276 -19.22 13.55 12.24
C ARG A 276 -18.59 14.54 13.20
#